data_AF-A0A2D4KVF7-F1
#
_entry.id   AF-A0A2D4KVF7-F1
#
_cell.length_a   1.000
_cell.length_b   1.000
_cell.length_c   1.000
_cell.angle_alpha   90.00
_cell.angle_beta   90.00
_cell.angle_gamma   90.00
#
_symmetry.space_group_name_H-M   'P 1'
#
loop_
_entity.id
_entity.type
_entity.pdbx_description
1 polymer ?
#
loop_
_entity_poly.entity_id
_entity_poly.type
_entity_poly.pdbx_seq_one_letter_code
_entity_poly.pdbx_strand_id
1 'polypeptide(L)'
;AVLAKVAGDAAKVRFNVYTPFGWKLDAEMLLDSENNPLPVAKQDDLSVDRPAKEFLESGVRRMAFLLWEFPNFSSRSKDLLGRFMMERRHLQAADFMVVEVPYHEWFNLNT
;
A
#
# COMPACT_ATOMS: atom_id res chain seq x y z
N ALA A 1 -9.64 -11.37 -5.39
CA ALA A 1 -9.36 -9.92 -5.50
C ALA A 1 -8.63 -9.61 -6.80
N VAL A 2 -8.83 -8.44 -7.42
CA VAL A 2 -8.17 -8.06 -8.69
C VAL A 2 -6.64 -8.02 -8.53
N LEU A 3 -6.15 -7.50 -7.40
CA LEU A 3 -4.71 -7.44 -7.11
C LEU A 3 -4.03 -8.82 -7.09
N ALA A 4 -4.71 -9.87 -6.61
CA ALA A 4 -4.16 -11.23 -6.64
C ALA A 4 -4.01 -11.78 -8.07
N LYS A 5 -4.89 -11.37 -8.99
CA LYS A 5 -4.76 -11.72 -10.42
C LYS A 5 -3.59 -10.97 -11.06
N VAL A 6 -3.45 -9.68 -10.75
CA VAL A 6 -2.33 -8.85 -11.23
C VAL A 6 -0.99 -9.37 -10.72
N ALA A 7 -0.93 -9.82 -9.46
CA ALA A 7 0.28 -10.38 -8.88
C ALA A 7 0.62 -11.80 -9.40
N GLY A 8 -0.29 -12.43 -10.15
CA GLY A 8 -0.18 -13.80 -10.64
C GLY A 8 -0.48 -14.87 -9.59
N ASP A 9 -0.45 -14.54 -8.31
CA ASP A 9 -0.78 -15.45 -7.21
C ASP A 9 -1.30 -14.66 -5.99
N ALA A 10 -2.29 -15.22 -5.29
CA ALA A 10 -2.79 -14.71 -4.02
C ALA A 10 -1.74 -14.78 -2.92
N ALA A 11 -0.78 -15.71 -3.00
CA ALA A 11 0.33 -15.83 -2.06
C ALA A 11 1.39 -14.72 -2.20
N LYS A 12 1.19 -13.72 -3.06
CA LYS A 12 2.12 -12.59 -3.29
C LYS A 12 1.54 -11.24 -2.85
N VAL A 13 0.33 -11.23 -2.29
CA VAL A 13 -0.36 -10.02 -1.85
C VAL A 13 -0.96 -10.25 -0.48
N ARG A 14 -0.74 -9.31 0.45
CA ARG A 14 -1.43 -9.29 1.74
C ARG A 14 -2.56 -8.28 1.69
N PHE A 15 -3.70 -8.61 2.27
CA PHE A 15 -4.84 -7.71 2.39
C PHE A 15 -5.08 -7.39 3.86
N ASN A 16 -5.64 -6.20 4.14
CA ASN A 16 -5.99 -5.76 5.50
C ASN A 16 -4.81 -5.80 6.48
N VAL A 17 -3.66 -5.25 6.09
CA VAL A 17 -2.43 -5.27 6.90
C VAL A 17 -2.42 -4.09 7.86
N TYR A 18 -2.10 -4.34 9.12
CA TYR A 18 -1.88 -3.27 10.10
C TYR A 18 -0.40 -2.92 10.18
N THR A 19 -0.10 -1.64 10.06
CA THR A 19 1.26 -1.10 10.26
C THR A 19 1.52 -0.85 11.75
N PRO A 20 2.79 -0.74 12.19
CA PRO A 20 3.13 -0.48 13.59
C PRO A 20 2.70 0.92 14.02
N PHE A 21 2.47 1.81 13.05
CA PHE A 21 1.96 3.15 13.24
C PHE A 21 0.44 3.20 13.47
N GLY A 22 -0.24 2.05 13.48
CA GLY A 22 -1.68 1.94 13.71
C GLY A 22 -2.55 2.15 12.46
N TRP A 23 -1.94 2.34 11.28
CA TRP A 23 -2.68 2.46 10.02
C TRP A 23 -3.05 1.08 9.45
N LYS A 24 -4.21 1.01 8.79
CA LYS A 24 -4.71 -0.21 8.15
C LYS A 24 -4.62 -0.06 6.64
N LEU A 25 -3.74 -0.83 6.02
CA LEU A 25 -3.58 -0.91 4.58
C LEU A 25 -4.65 -1.82 3.97
N ASP A 26 -5.20 -1.44 2.82
CA ASP A 26 -6.11 -2.29 2.06
C ASP A 26 -5.37 -3.48 1.47
N ALA A 27 -4.19 -3.23 0.90
CA ALA A 27 -3.27 -4.27 0.49
C ALA A 27 -1.79 -3.85 0.59
N GLU A 28 -0.93 -4.83 0.71
CA GLU A 28 0.52 -4.70 0.69
C GLU A 28 1.11 -5.73 -0.29
N MET A 29 2.13 -5.32 -1.05
CA MET A 29 2.87 -6.17 -1.98
C MET A 29 4.36 -5.85 -1.92
N LEU A 30 5.22 -6.87 -1.97
CA LEU A 30 6.65 -6.67 -2.19
C LEU A 30 7.01 -6.93 -3.64
N LEU A 31 7.81 -6.04 -4.21
CA LEU A 31 8.39 -6.20 -5.54
C LEU A 31 9.90 -6.38 -5.44
N ASP A 32 10.46 -7.21 -6.31
CA ASP A 32 11.91 -7.25 -6.52
C ASP A 32 12.41 -6.05 -7.36
N SER A 33 13.71 -6.02 -7.63
CA SER A 33 14.36 -4.98 -8.45
C SER A 33 13.81 -4.93 -9.89
N GLU A 34 13.31 -6.05 -10.40
CA GLU A 34 12.74 -6.23 -11.74
C GLU A 34 11.22 -5.94 -11.78
N ASN A 35 10.61 -5.53 -10.66
CA ASN A 35 9.17 -5.33 -10.47
C ASN A 35 8.32 -6.61 -10.47
N ASN A 36 8.90 -7.78 -10.23
CA ASN A 36 8.13 -8.99 -10.05
C ASN A 36 7.62 -9.10 -8.60
N PRO A 37 6.34 -9.47 -8.39
CA PRO A 37 5.80 -9.65 -7.05
C PRO A 37 6.39 -10.86 -6.33
N LEU A 38 6.84 -10.64 -5.10
CA LEU A 38 7.44 -11.64 -4.22
C LEU A 38 6.39 -12.30 -3.30
N PRO A 39 6.57 -13.59 -2.96
CA PRO A 39 5.64 -14.31 -2.10
C PRO A 39 5.67 -13.82 -0.64
N VAL A 40 4.50 -13.87 0.01
CA VAL A 40 4.20 -13.44 1.39
C VAL A 40 5.05 -14.19 2.43
N ALA A 41 5.48 -15.42 2.15
CA ALA A 41 6.40 -16.14 3.03
C ALA A 41 7.72 -15.37 3.25
N LYS A 42 8.22 -14.67 2.22
CA LYS A 42 9.35 -13.75 2.37
C LYS A 42 8.97 -12.45 3.09
N GLN A 43 7.70 -12.03 3.06
CA GLN A 43 7.21 -10.84 3.78
C GLN A 43 7.23 -11.01 5.30
N ASP A 44 6.90 -12.19 5.81
CA ASP A 44 6.93 -12.44 7.25
C ASP A 44 8.38 -12.52 7.78
N ASP A 45 9.32 -13.07 7.00
CA ASP A 45 10.76 -12.99 7.30
C ASP A 45 11.29 -11.55 7.24
N LEU A 46 10.68 -10.73 6.39
CA LEU A 46 10.98 -9.32 6.19
C LEU A 46 10.14 -8.41 7.10
N SER A 47 9.49 -8.97 8.14
CA SER A 47 8.65 -8.32 9.16
C SER A 47 8.83 -6.81 9.23
N VAL A 48 7.71 -6.11 9.19
CA VAL A 48 7.40 -4.68 9.41
C VAL A 48 8.41 -3.86 10.26
N ASP A 49 9.20 -4.48 11.14
CA ASP A 49 10.28 -3.88 11.93
C ASP A 49 11.67 -3.85 11.25
N ARG A 50 11.84 -4.51 10.10
CA ARG A 50 13.13 -4.57 9.41
C ARG A 50 13.45 -3.20 8.78
N PRO A 51 14.64 -2.64 9.09
CA PRO A 51 14.97 -1.28 8.70
C PRO A 51 14.95 -1.16 7.18
N ALA A 52 14.36 -0.08 6.67
CA ALA A 52 14.25 0.16 5.23
C ALA A 52 15.58 0.14 4.48
N LYS A 53 16.68 0.37 5.20
CA LYS A 53 18.04 0.22 4.70
C LYS A 53 18.34 -1.18 4.14
N GLU A 54 17.87 -2.25 4.79
CA GLU A 54 18.09 -3.63 4.31
C GLU A 54 17.29 -3.92 3.03
N PHE A 55 16.09 -3.36 2.90
CA PHE A 55 15.28 -3.49 1.69
C PHE A 55 15.92 -2.75 0.52
N LEU A 56 16.41 -1.54 0.78
CA LEU A 56 17.10 -0.71 -0.19
C LEU A 56 18.35 -1.43 -0.75
N GLU A 57 19.12 -2.10 0.11
CA GLU A 57 20.30 -2.89 -0.30
C GLU A 57 19.93 -4.14 -1.09
N SER A 58 18.78 -4.76 -0.80
CA SER A 58 18.27 -5.92 -1.55
C SER A 58 17.56 -5.59 -2.86
N GLY A 59 17.34 -4.30 -3.16
CA GLY A 59 16.57 -3.85 -4.32
C GLY A 59 15.07 -4.14 -4.22
N VAL A 60 14.57 -4.54 -3.04
CA VAL A 60 13.17 -4.88 -2.81
C VAL A 60 12.38 -3.61 -2.48
N ARG A 61 11.25 -3.41 -3.16
CA ARG A 61 10.33 -2.29 -2.93
C ARG A 61 9.06 -2.76 -2.23
N ARG A 62 8.63 -2.01 -1.21
CA ARG A 62 7.36 -2.27 -0.51
C ARG A 62 6.27 -1.36 -1.08
N MET A 63 5.19 -1.95 -1.58
CA MET A 63 4.04 -1.21 -2.08
C MET A 63 2.89 -1.29 -1.08
N ALA A 64 2.31 -0.13 -0.77
CA ALA A 64 1.10 -0.01 0.02
C ALA A 64 -0.03 0.50 -0.89
N PHE A 65 -1.11 -0.27 -0.98
CA PHE A 65 -2.31 0.11 -1.71
C PHE A 65 -3.33 0.71 -0.74
N LEU A 66 -3.78 1.92 -1.05
CA LEU A 66 -4.76 2.67 -0.27
C LEU A 66 -5.97 2.98 -1.14
N LEU A 67 -7.11 2.38 -0.79
CA LEU A 67 -8.40 2.68 -1.40
C LEU A 67 -9.05 3.81 -0.59
N TRP A 68 -9.07 5.00 -1.17
CA TRP A 68 -9.73 6.13 -0.54
C TRP A 68 -11.22 6.14 -0.88
N GLU A 69 -12.05 5.97 0.14
CA GLU A 69 -13.50 6.04 0.04
C GLU A 69 -13.99 7.49 0.20
N PHE A 70 -15.24 7.75 -0.21
CA PHE A 70 -15.86 9.08 -0.09
C PHE A 70 -15.69 9.75 1.30
N PRO A 71 -15.86 9.04 2.45
CA PRO A 71 -15.68 9.63 3.78
C PRO A 71 -14.23 10.04 4.10
N ASN A 72 -13.28 9.70 3.24
CA ASN A 72 -11.87 10.05 3.43
C ASN A 72 -11.52 11.44 2.91
N PHE A 73 -12.45 12.07 2.20
CA PHE A 73 -12.30 13.41 1.62
C PHE A 73 -13.11 14.46 2.37
N SER A 74 -12.73 15.72 2.16
CA SER A 74 -13.51 16.88 2.59
C SER A 74 -14.86 16.93 1.88
N SER A 75 -15.92 17.32 2.59
CA SER A 75 -17.26 17.46 2.00
C SER A 75 -17.34 18.49 0.85
N ARG A 76 -16.40 19.45 0.80
CA ARG A 76 -16.41 20.57 -0.16
C ARG A 76 -15.23 20.56 -1.13
N SER A 77 -14.32 19.60 -1.04
CA SER A 77 -13.15 19.52 -1.92
C SER A 77 -12.72 18.08 -2.14
N LYS A 78 -11.84 17.85 -3.12
CA LYS A 78 -11.24 16.53 -3.38
C LYS A 78 -10.00 16.28 -2.50
N ASP A 79 -9.84 17.05 -1.43
CA ASP A 79 -8.69 16.92 -0.53
C ASP A 79 -8.97 15.86 0.52
N LEU A 80 -7.95 15.05 0.83
CA LEU A 80 -8.00 14.08 1.92
C LEU A 80 -8.14 14.78 3.28
N LEU A 81 -8.89 14.17 4.20
CA LEU A 81 -8.91 14.64 5.59
C LEU A 81 -7.52 14.51 6.22
N GLY A 82 -7.20 15.40 7.17
CA GLY A 82 -5.86 15.49 7.76
C GLY A 82 -5.31 14.18 8.31
N ARG A 83 -6.17 13.30 8.86
CA ARG A 83 -5.75 11.96 9.33
C ARG A 83 -5.21 11.07 8.20
N PHE A 84 -5.81 11.11 7.01
CA PHE A 84 -5.40 10.32 5.85
C PHE A 84 -4.19 10.92 5.15
N MET A 85 -4.05 12.25 5.20
CA MET A 85 -2.80 12.90 4.80
C MET A 85 -1.64 12.49 5.71
N MET A 86 -1.88 12.33 7.02
CA MET A 86 -0.87 11.81 7.96
C MET A 86 -0.55 10.34 7.72
N GLU A 87 -1.56 9.51 7.44
CA GLU A 87 -1.38 8.12 7.03
C GLU A 87 -0.43 8.01 5.84
N ARG A 88 -0.73 8.73 4.75
CA ARG A 88 0.14 8.78 3.57
C ARG A 88 1.57 9.18 3.91
N ARG A 89 1.72 10.23 4.74
CA ARG A 89 3.06 10.73 5.14
C ARG A 89 3.84 9.70 5.97
N HIS A 90 3.18 9.01 6.90
CA HIS A 90 3.82 7.97 7.71
C HIS A 90 4.27 6.79 6.86
N LEU A 91 3.46 6.38 5.89
CA LEU A 91 3.81 5.29 4.97
C LEU A 91 5.00 5.67 4.08
N GLN A 92 4.99 6.87 3.52
CA GLN A 92 6.13 7.38 2.73
C GLN A 92 7.41 7.48 3.58
N ALA A 93 7.30 7.92 4.84
CA ALA A 93 8.45 7.98 5.76
C ALA A 93 8.97 6.60 6.18
N ALA A 94 8.15 5.55 6.06
CA ALA A 94 8.52 4.17 6.29
C ALA A 94 8.96 3.45 4.98
N ASP A 95 9.31 4.21 3.95
CA ASP A 95 9.79 3.74 2.64
C ASP A 95 8.79 2.84 1.89
N PHE A 96 7.49 3.04 2.12
CA PHE A 96 6.46 2.46 1.26
C PHE A 96 6.29 3.30 0.00
N MET A 97 6.25 2.62 -1.14
CA MET A 97 5.70 3.15 -2.37
C MET A 97 4.17 3.11 -2.27
N VAL A 98 3.58 4.26 -1.99
CA VAL A 98 2.13 4.39 -1.82
C VAL A 98 1.45 4.45 -3.18
N VAL A 99 0.49 3.56 -3.40
CA VAL A 99 -0.42 3.53 -4.55
C VAL A 99 -1.81 3.92 -4.07
N GLU A 100 -2.22 5.15 -4.39
CA GLU A 100 -3.51 5.70 -3.99
C GLU A 100 -4.56 5.42 -5.07
N VAL A 101 -5.75 5.00 -4.65
CA VAL A 101 -6.92 4.81 -5.52
C VAL A 101 -8.05 5.73 -5.02
N PRO A 102 -8.14 6.98 -5.52
CA PRO A 102 -9.05 7.99 -4.98
C PRO A 102 -10.50 7.77 -5.40
N TYR A 103 -11.45 7.88 -4.46
CA TYR A 103 -12.90 7.82 -4.73
C TYR A 103 -13.32 8.58 -5.98
N HIS A 104 -12.93 9.85 -6.06
CA HIS A 104 -13.34 10.74 -7.15
C HIS A 104 -12.77 10.35 -8.52
N GLU A 105 -11.76 9.48 -8.59
CA GLU A 105 -11.20 8.99 -9.85
C GLU A 105 -11.90 7.71 -10.28
N TRP A 106 -11.92 6.69 -9.42
CA TRP A 106 -12.49 5.41 -9.79
C TRP A 106 -14.01 5.42 -9.86
N PHE A 107 -14.70 6.27 -9.10
CA PHE A 107 -16.14 6.43 -9.21
C PHE A 107 -16.56 6.89 -10.61
N ASN A 108 -15.75 7.77 -11.23
CA ASN A 108 -16.01 8.26 -12.58
C ASN A 108 -15.72 7.22 -13.68
N LEU A 109 -15.04 6.11 -13.37
CA LEU A 109 -14.78 5.04 -14.34
C LEU A 109 -16.01 4.16 -14.59
N ASN A 110 -17.01 4.22 -13.72
CA ASN A 110 -18.27 3.48 -13.84
C ASN A 110 -19.37 4.25 -14.59
N THR A 111 -19.09 5.48 -15.04
CA THR A 111 -20.00 6.31 -15.85
C THR A 111 -19.50 6.37 -17.29
#